data_AF-M2SXM3-F1
#
_entry.id   AF-M2SXM3-F1
#
_cell.length_a   1.000
_cell.length_b   1.000
_cell.length_c   1.000
_cell.angle_alpha   90.00
_cell.angle_beta   90.00
_cell.angle_gamma   90.00
#
_symmetry.space_group_name_H-M   'P 1'
#
loop_
_entity.id
_entity.type
_entity.pdbx_description
1 polymer ?
#
loop_
_entity_poly.entity_id
_entity_poly.type
_entity_poly.pdbx_seq_one_letter_code
_entity_poly.pdbx_strand_id
1 'polypeptide(L)'
;MPARSGTSSSSMHTATSFGSSFLDASPTRLSPNRSSLRPHRESLIRDPYESPNRKLALEFNLRLSISDSQFNEKLDQDAAERAKRHAEQLAYAAEEHERVFRTAKLEVERLALEEEQARLRHEENQRREIERLREQKAREEEQAHRRALEAKQREEEAARQAAEHQKKLQEAEARIKAQREQEAAAERQQKEKAEADRKAAEAAAAAEKARQQAPQQPAPQPAAAPVQVAAPKPATSAPAPASNFEQLHNQYLQLHQRMKEFRKAFWEEHKKPSSPLKGPVGDARRALRTRLGQINVERKDSAAAIKRLRTECFDVALTTPGPMIDIRPYIVSHQIPQLANENDAAYPAFLLYVWICFEKFLVKQFEKEAANTDGRIIQEIGLIAASLFGDQKYMWNSLPLTDIALAKFHKACPPLFGIRGTMDTKEGRLRLGWRPDSTPESYSQRMRGIGAGYASMSLRSFASKTPAIATSEYWRAIVSICNTPPDQLWPGHFAILSGLVRDYYKKFIQFYGVPARAVLRRAVIDLPARAPPRCKDAASTIAVLHENWKRENLSLE
;
A
#
# COMPACT_ATOMS: atom_id res chain seq x y z
N MET A 1 24.95 -46.16 -15.84
CA MET A 1 24.63 -46.75 -17.15
C MET A 1 23.29 -47.47 -17.03
N PRO A 2 22.44 -47.48 -18.08
CA PRO A 2 21.39 -46.48 -18.36
C PRO A 2 19.99 -47.02 -18.00
N ALA A 3 18.83 -46.37 -18.21
CA ALA A 3 18.37 -45.11 -18.84
C ALA A 3 17.21 -44.53 -17.97
N ARG A 4 16.87 -43.23 -17.87
CA ARG A 4 16.19 -42.33 -18.86
C ARG A 4 14.95 -42.95 -19.54
N SER A 5 13.80 -42.27 -19.72
CA SER A 5 13.36 -40.91 -19.31
C SER A 5 11.89 -40.64 -19.72
N GLY A 6 11.24 -39.64 -19.11
CA GLY A 6 9.95 -39.05 -19.55
C GLY A 6 8.75 -39.57 -18.75
N THR A 7 7.86 -38.78 -18.13
CA THR A 7 7.22 -37.47 -18.43
C THR A 7 6.31 -37.48 -19.66
N SER A 8 5.02 -37.66 -19.41
CA SER A 8 3.94 -37.34 -20.36
C SER A 8 2.83 -36.61 -19.60
N SER A 9 2.63 -35.33 -19.91
CA SER A 9 1.49 -34.53 -19.47
C SER A 9 0.87 -33.91 -20.71
N SER A 10 -0.44 -34.05 -20.86
CA SER A 10 -1.17 -33.62 -22.05
C SER A 10 -2.35 -32.74 -21.63
N SER A 11 -2.09 -31.46 -21.44
CA SER A 11 -3.14 -30.46 -21.21
C SER A 11 -3.95 -30.21 -22.48
N MET A 12 -5.28 -30.27 -22.37
CA MET A 12 -6.16 -29.79 -23.42
C MET A 12 -6.16 -28.25 -23.43
N HIS A 13 -5.57 -27.65 -24.45
CA HIS A 13 -5.78 -26.24 -24.78
C HIS A 13 -6.18 -26.09 -26.25
N THR A 14 -7.49 -26.02 -26.47
CA THR A 14 -8.09 -25.59 -27.74
C THR A 14 -7.88 -24.09 -27.91
N ALA A 15 -6.87 -23.70 -28.68
CA ALA A 15 -6.64 -22.32 -29.12
C ALA A 15 -6.77 -22.26 -30.65
N THR A 16 -7.94 -21.86 -31.14
CA THR A 16 -8.20 -21.68 -32.58
C THR A 16 -7.58 -20.38 -33.07
N SER A 17 -6.45 -20.46 -33.76
CA SER A 17 -5.85 -19.35 -34.51
C SER A 17 -5.73 -19.71 -35.99
N PHE A 18 -6.65 -19.21 -36.82
CA PHE A 18 -6.55 -19.31 -38.27
C PHE A 18 -5.43 -18.37 -38.77
N GLY A 19 -4.24 -18.94 -39.02
CA GLY A 19 -3.13 -18.27 -39.70
C GLY A 19 -2.95 -18.83 -41.10
N SER A 20 -3.58 -18.21 -42.10
CA SER A 20 -3.47 -18.62 -43.50
C SER A 20 -2.21 -18.05 -44.16
N SER A 21 -1.16 -18.86 -44.25
CA SER A 21 0.05 -18.55 -45.04
C SER A 21 0.14 -19.47 -46.25
N PHE A 22 -0.15 -18.94 -47.44
CA PHE A 22 0.21 -19.59 -48.70
C PHE A 22 1.73 -19.54 -48.89
N LEU A 23 2.33 -20.66 -49.30
CA LEU A 23 3.30 -20.74 -50.40
C LEU A 23 3.47 -22.20 -50.83
N ASP A 24 4.04 -22.42 -52.02
CA ASP A 24 3.89 -23.63 -52.83
C ASP A 24 5.14 -24.53 -52.86
N ALA A 25 4.96 -25.85 -52.73
CA ALA A 25 5.92 -26.89 -53.14
C ALA A 25 5.35 -28.34 -53.06
N SER A 26 5.41 -29.03 -54.20
CA SER A 26 5.44 -30.49 -54.48
C SER A 26 5.99 -31.45 -53.37
N PRO A 27 5.68 -32.78 -53.35
CA PRO A 27 5.65 -33.67 -54.54
C PRO A 27 4.67 -34.88 -54.52
N THR A 28 4.93 -35.86 -55.41
CA THR A 28 4.14 -37.02 -55.84
C THR A 28 4.03 -38.24 -54.89
N ARG A 29 2.97 -39.05 -55.06
CA ARG A 29 2.92 -40.55 -55.14
C ARG A 29 1.46 -41.06 -55.34
N LEU A 30 1.15 -41.96 -56.29
CA LEU A 30 1.14 -43.45 -56.20
C LEU A 30 0.18 -43.98 -55.07
N SER A 31 -0.83 -44.86 -55.27
CA SER A 31 -1.09 -45.92 -56.28
C SER A 31 -2.63 -46.23 -56.49
N PRO A 32 -3.14 -47.45 -56.78
CA PRO A 32 -3.46 -47.91 -58.16
C PRO A 32 -4.82 -48.66 -58.40
N ASN A 33 -5.12 -49.01 -59.68
CA ASN A 33 -6.10 -50.03 -60.14
C ASN A 33 -7.59 -49.76 -59.79
N ARG A 34 -8.64 -50.34 -60.42
CA ARG A 34 -8.94 -51.13 -61.65
C ARG A 34 -10.49 -50.97 -61.84
N SER A 35 -11.19 -51.17 -62.96
CA SER A 35 -10.98 -51.86 -64.25
C SER A 35 -12.05 -51.38 -65.25
N SER A 36 -11.84 -51.58 -66.57
CA SER A 36 -12.87 -51.79 -67.64
C SER A 36 -14.11 -50.86 -67.70
N LEU A 37 -14.41 -50.21 -68.83
CA LEU A 37 -14.90 -50.92 -70.04
C LEU A 37 -14.64 -50.18 -71.38
N ARG A 38 -14.92 -50.91 -72.46
CA ARG A 38 -14.66 -50.68 -73.90
C ARG A 38 -15.10 -49.32 -74.50
N PRO A 39 -14.54 -48.92 -75.66
CA PRO A 39 -15.01 -47.78 -76.44
C PRO A 39 -16.28 -48.09 -77.26
N HIS A 40 -17.12 -47.07 -77.43
CA HIS A 40 -17.98 -46.87 -78.61
C HIS A 40 -17.70 -45.43 -79.09
N ARG A 41 -17.06 -45.22 -80.24
CA ARG A 41 -17.49 -45.50 -81.62
C ARG A 41 -18.59 -44.52 -82.06
N GLU A 42 -18.17 -43.55 -82.87
CA GLU A 42 -19.06 -42.66 -83.61
C GLU A 42 -19.92 -43.48 -84.58
N SER A 43 -21.17 -43.73 -84.20
CA SER A 43 -22.18 -44.30 -85.08
C SER A 43 -23.57 -44.14 -84.49
N LEU A 44 -24.32 -43.15 -84.99
CA LEU A 44 -25.78 -43.08 -85.16
C LEU A 44 -26.03 -41.67 -85.72
N ILE A 45 -26.30 -41.51 -87.03
CA ILE A 45 -27.59 -41.80 -87.68
C ILE A 45 -28.69 -40.92 -87.08
N ARG A 46 -29.28 -40.09 -87.94
CA ARG A 46 -30.42 -39.22 -87.66
C ARG A 46 -31.66 -40.10 -87.44
N ASP A 47 -31.90 -40.45 -86.18
CA ASP A 47 -32.99 -41.34 -85.77
C ASP A 47 -34.37 -40.78 -86.18
N PRO A 48 -35.16 -41.49 -87.02
CA PRO A 48 -36.47 -41.01 -87.45
C PRO A 48 -37.53 -40.93 -86.34
N TYR A 49 -37.28 -41.52 -85.17
CA TYR A 49 -38.27 -41.69 -84.10
C TYR A 49 -37.92 -40.93 -82.80
N GLU A 50 -37.53 -39.66 -82.93
CA GLU A 50 -37.52 -38.73 -81.78
C GLU A 50 -38.93 -38.50 -81.23
N SER A 51 -39.33 -39.27 -80.21
CA SER A 51 -40.63 -39.08 -79.55
C SER A 51 -40.69 -37.72 -78.83
N PRO A 52 -41.84 -37.00 -78.85
CA PRO A 52 -41.97 -35.68 -78.24
C PRO A 52 -41.55 -35.64 -76.76
N ASN A 53 -41.86 -36.70 -76.00
CA ASN A 53 -41.50 -36.79 -74.58
C ASN A 53 -39.98 -36.80 -74.35
N ARG A 54 -39.17 -37.35 -75.28
CA ARG A 54 -37.71 -37.34 -75.15
C ARG A 54 -37.14 -35.94 -75.41
N LYS A 55 -37.73 -35.17 -76.33
CA LYS A 55 -37.40 -33.75 -76.56
C LYS A 55 -37.73 -32.90 -75.34
N LEU A 56 -38.96 -33.00 -74.83
CA LEU A 56 -39.39 -32.30 -73.63
C LEU A 56 -38.50 -32.60 -72.41
N ALA A 57 -38.07 -33.87 -72.24
CA ALA A 57 -37.13 -34.24 -71.18
C ALA A 57 -35.74 -33.58 -71.35
N LEU A 58 -35.20 -33.53 -72.58
CA LEU A 58 -33.92 -32.87 -72.86
C LEU A 58 -34.01 -31.35 -72.71
N GLU A 59 -35.07 -30.71 -73.21
CA GLU A 59 -35.33 -29.28 -73.05
C GLU A 59 -35.52 -28.90 -71.57
N PHE A 60 -36.19 -29.74 -70.77
CA PHE A 60 -36.34 -29.53 -69.33
C PHE A 60 -35.01 -29.60 -68.60
N ASN A 61 -34.18 -30.62 -68.86
CA ASN A 61 -32.84 -30.73 -68.26
C ASN A 61 -31.93 -29.57 -68.69
N LEU A 62 -32.01 -29.13 -69.95
CA LEU A 62 -31.26 -27.97 -70.43
C LEU A 62 -31.70 -26.67 -69.74
N ARG A 63 -33.00 -26.45 -69.56
CA ARG A 63 -33.54 -25.32 -68.79
C ARG A 63 -33.13 -25.37 -67.31
N LEU A 64 -33.11 -26.56 -66.70
CA LEU A 64 -32.64 -26.74 -65.32
C LEU A 64 -31.16 -26.34 -65.20
N SER A 65 -30.31 -26.88 -66.07
CA SER A 65 -28.88 -26.57 -66.10
C SER A 65 -28.59 -25.08 -66.37
N ILE A 66 -29.36 -24.42 -67.23
CA ILE A 66 -29.27 -22.97 -67.45
C ILE A 66 -29.71 -22.20 -66.19
N SER A 67 -30.78 -22.63 -65.51
CA SER A 67 -31.26 -22.03 -64.26
C SER A 67 -30.23 -22.16 -63.13
N ASP A 68 -29.64 -23.34 -62.96
CA ASP A 68 -28.61 -23.61 -61.95
C ASP A 68 -27.33 -22.80 -62.24
N SER A 69 -26.93 -22.70 -63.52
CA SER A 69 -25.81 -21.86 -63.95
C SER A 69 -26.05 -20.38 -63.62
N GLN A 70 -27.23 -19.84 -63.97
CA GLN A 70 -27.61 -18.45 -63.66
C GLN A 70 -27.78 -18.18 -62.16
N PHE A 71 -28.12 -19.20 -61.37
CA PHE A 71 -28.21 -19.08 -59.91
C PHE A 71 -26.81 -19.04 -59.28
N ASN A 72 -25.90 -19.92 -59.71
CA ASN A 72 -24.51 -19.93 -59.27
C ASN A 72 -23.78 -18.63 -59.69
N GLU A 73 -23.97 -18.16 -60.92
CA GLU A 73 -23.40 -16.90 -61.39
C GLU A 73 -23.82 -15.70 -60.52
N LYS A 74 -25.08 -15.66 -60.07
CA LYS A 74 -25.56 -14.64 -59.12
C LYS A 74 -24.92 -14.78 -57.74
N LEU A 75 -24.78 -16.01 -57.22
CA LEU A 75 -24.10 -16.24 -55.93
C LEU A 75 -22.63 -15.81 -55.97
N ASP A 76 -21.94 -16.04 -57.11
CA ASP A 76 -20.56 -15.61 -57.32
C ASP A 76 -20.46 -14.07 -57.46
N GLN A 77 -21.41 -13.43 -58.14
CA GLN A 77 -21.52 -11.96 -58.19
C GLN A 77 -21.75 -11.36 -56.79
N ASP A 78 -22.72 -11.90 -56.03
CA ASP A 78 -22.99 -11.49 -54.65
C ASP A 78 -21.80 -11.74 -53.71
N ALA A 79 -21.02 -12.81 -53.94
CA ALA A 79 -19.80 -13.09 -53.20
C ALA A 79 -18.68 -12.08 -53.55
N ALA A 80 -18.51 -11.77 -54.84
CA ALA A 80 -17.54 -10.78 -55.30
C ALA A 80 -17.85 -9.36 -54.80
N GLU A 81 -19.13 -8.95 -54.77
CA GLU A 81 -19.52 -7.68 -54.17
C GLU A 81 -19.22 -7.62 -52.66
N ARG A 82 -19.55 -8.67 -51.90
CA ARG A 82 -19.25 -8.75 -50.47
C ARG A 82 -17.75 -8.72 -50.20
N ALA A 83 -16.95 -9.40 -51.04
CA ALA A 83 -15.49 -9.37 -50.95
C ALA A 83 -14.92 -7.97 -51.20
N LYS A 84 -15.43 -7.22 -52.20
CA LYS A 84 -15.06 -5.82 -52.45
C LYS A 84 -15.39 -4.91 -51.27
N ARG A 85 -16.64 -4.92 -50.80
CA ARG A 85 -17.08 -4.12 -49.63
C ARG A 85 -16.26 -4.41 -48.37
N HIS A 86 -15.86 -5.66 -48.16
CA HIS A 86 -14.99 -6.05 -47.04
C HIS A 86 -13.54 -5.55 -47.23
N ALA A 87 -12.99 -5.63 -48.45
CA ALA A 87 -11.66 -5.09 -48.75
C ALA A 87 -11.59 -3.56 -48.60
N GLU A 88 -12.63 -2.84 -49.03
CA GLU A 88 -12.80 -1.39 -48.84
C GLU A 88 -12.83 -1.03 -47.33
N GLN A 89 -13.58 -1.78 -46.52
CA GLN A 89 -13.62 -1.60 -45.06
C GLN A 89 -12.28 -1.88 -44.38
N LEU A 90 -11.53 -2.90 -44.83
CA LEU A 90 -10.19 -3.19 -44.32
C LEU A 90 -9.18 -2.09 -44.68
N ALA A 91 -9.24 -1.55 -45.91
CA ALA A 91 -8.40 -0.44 -46.34
C ALA A 91 -8.67 0.82 -45.50
N TYR A 92 -9.94 1.21 -45.34
CA TYR A 92 -10.32 2.36 -44.51
C TYR A 92 -9.90 2.19 -43.04
N ALA A 93 -10.03 0.98 -42.48
CA ALA A 93 -9.58 0.68 -41.13
C ALA A 93 -8.05 0.78 -40.98
N ALA A 94 -7.28 0.42 -42.00
CA ALA A 94 -5.83 0.59 -42.02
C ALA A 94 -5.41 2.06 -42.08
N GLU A 95 -6.06 2.88 -42.93
CA GLU A 95 -5.79 4.32 -43.03
C GLU A 95 -6.06 5.06 -41.71
N GLU A 96 -7.19 4.78 -41.06
CA GLU A 96 -7.51 5.35 -39.74
C GLU A 96 -6.52 4.89 -38.66
N HIS A 97 -6.08 3.62 -38.69
CA HIS A 97 -5.05 3.12 -37.77
C HIS A 97 -3.70 3.84 -37.99
N GLU A 98 -3.27 4.05 -39.24
CA GLU A 98 -2.07 4.84 -39.53
C GLU A 98 -2.21 6.32 -39.14
N ARG A 99 -3.40 6.90 -39.24
CA ARG A 99 -3.66 8.27 -38.76
C ARG A 99 -3.50 8.35 -37.25
N VAL A 100 -4.14 7.44 -36.51
CA VAL A 100 -4.05 7.35 -35.04
C VAL A 100 -2.61 7.07 -34.59
N PHE A 101 -1.88 6.18 -35.26
CA PHE A 101 -0.48 5.88 -34.95
C PHE A 101 0.43 7.10 -35.13
N ARG A 102 0.24 7.88 -36.21
CA ARG A 102 0.97 9.14 -36.43
C ARG A 102 0.67 10.18 -35.34
N THR A 103 -0.60 10.36 -34.96
CA THR A 103 -0.97 11.27 -33.86
C THR A 103 -0.35 10.82 -32.53
N ALA A 104 -0.45 9.54 -32.19
CA ALA A 104 0.11 9.00 -30.94
C ALA A 104 1.65 9.15 -30.88
N LYS A 105 2.36 9.00 -32.02
CA LYS A 105 3.81 9.24 -32.09
C LYS A 105 4.16 10.69 -31.76
N LEU A 106 3.43 11.65 -32.33
CA LEU A 106 3.64 13.09 -32.08
C LEU A 106 3.32 13.47 -30.62
N GLU A 107 2.29 12.84 -30.00
CA GLU A 107 2.01 13.04 -28.57
C GLU A 107 3.13 12.48 -27.67
N VAL A 108 3.70 11.32 -28.00
CA VAL A 108 4.85 10.75 -27.27
C VAL A 108 6.10 11.62 -27.41
N GLU A 109 6.39 12.12 -28.62
CA GLU A 109 7.50 13.05 -28.86
C GLU A 109 7.33 14.36 -28.09
N ARG A 110 6.11 14.91 -28.06
CA ARG A 110 5.77 16.09 -27.24
C ARG A 110 5.96 15.82 -25.74
N LEU A 111 5.45 14.70 -25.23
CA LEU A 111 5.56 14.36 -23.79
C LEU A 111 7.02 14.16 -23.36
N ALA A 112 7.87 13.59 -24.23
CA ALA A 112 9.30 13.47 -23.97
C ALA A 112 9.97 14.86 -23.82
N LEU A 113 9.66 15.81 -24.70
CA LEU A 113 10.16 17.19 -24.61
C LEU A 113 9.65 17.93 -23.36
N GLU A 114 8.38 17.73 -22.98
CA GLU A 114 7.83 18.29 -21.73
C GLU A 114 8.50 17.68 -20.49
N GLU A 115 8.82 16.38 -20.49
CA GLU A 115 9.60 15.72 -19.43
C GLU A 115 11.03 16.26 -19.33
N GLU A 116 11.75 16.43 -20.44
CA GLU A 116 13.11 16.98 -20.42
C GLU A 116 13.15 18.41 -19.90
N GLN A 117 12.22 19.27 -20.35
CA GLN A 117 12.07 20.62 -19.81
C GLN A 117 11.67 20.63 -18.33
N ALA A 118 10.90 19.64 -17.85
CA ALA A 118 10.60 19.50 -16.43
C ALA A 118 11.83 19.08 -15.61
N ARG A 119 12.65 18.15 -16.12
CA ARG A 119 13.91 17.72 -15.49
C ARG A 119 14.91 18.87 -15.37
N LEU A 120 15.16 19.60 -16.45
CA LEU A 120 16.07 20.77 -16.45
C LEU A 120 15.63 21.84 -15.42
N ARG A 121 14.34 22.17 -15.38
CA ARG A 121 13.79 23.10 -14.37
C ARG A 121 13.88 22.56 -12.94
N HIS A 122 13.82 21.24 -12.74
CA HIS A 122 14.02 20.66 -11.42
C HIS A 122 15.49 20.71 -10.98
N GLU A 123 16.43 20.38 -11.87
CA GLU A 123 17.86 20.51 -11.61
C GLU A 123 18.30 21.95 -11.32
N GLU A 124 17.80 22.93 -12.09
CA GLU A 124 18.11 24.35 -11.86
C GLU A 124 17.63 24.81 -10.47
N ASN A 125 16.42 24.42 -10.07
CA ASN A 125 15.89 24.73 -8.75
C ASN A 125 16.66 24.02 -7.62
N GLN A 126 17.06 22.75 -7.80
CA GLN A 126 17.93 22.06 -6.85
C GLN A 126 19.29 22.76 -6.70
N ARG A 127 19.91 23.20 -7.80
CA ARG A 127 21.18 23.95 -7.77
C ARG A 127 21.04 25.25 -6.98
N ARG A 128 19.99 26.05 -7.26
CA ARG A 128 19.65 27.29 -6.53
C ARG A 128 19.30 27.07 -5.05
N GLU A 129 18.83 25.89 -4.67
CA GLU A 129 18.57 25.54 -3.27
C GLU A 129 19.84 25.12 -2.53
N ILE A 130 20.68 24.30 -3.17
CA ILE A 130 22.01 23.94 -2.66
C ILE A 130 22.91 25.17 -2.49
N GLU A 131 22.84 26.13 -3.42
CA GLU A 131 23.56 27.40 -3.36
C GLU A 131 23.11 28.27 -2.18
N ARG A 132 21.79 28.49 -2.02
CA ARG A 132 21.25 29.22 -0.86
C ARG A 132 21.59 28.56 0.48
N LEU A 133 21.57 27.22 0.56
CA LEU A 133 21.96 26.49 1.77
C LEU A 133 23.46 26.62 2.07
N ARG A 134 24.33 26.68 1.05
CA ARG A 134 25.77 26.96 1.22
C ARG A 134 26.01 28.38 1.73
N GLU A 135 25.32 29.38 1.15
CA GLU A 135 25.40 30.76 1.64
C GLU A 135 24.93 30.90 3.10
N GLN A 136 23.80 30.28 3.45
CA GLN A 136 23.29 30.30 4.83
C GLN A 136 24.30 29.68 5.80
N LYS A 137 24.82 28.49 5.47
CA LYS A 137 25.81 27.80 6.31
C LYS A 137 27.12 28.60 6.46
N ALA A 138 27.60 29.25 5.41
CA ALA A 138 28.77 30.13 5.49
C ALA A 138 28.53 31.33 6.42
N ARG A 139 27.36 31.98 6.33
CA ARG A 139 26.97 33.10 7.21
C ARG A 139 26.80 32.65 8.67
N GLU A 140 26.32 31.43 8.92
CA GLU A 140 26.24 30.83 10.25
C GLU A 140 27.64 30.52 10.82
N GLU A 141 28.54 29.97 10.01
CA GLU A 141 29.93 29.69 10.40
C GLU A 141 30.71 30.99 10.71
N GLU A 142 30.55 32.05 9.90
CA GLU A 142 31.10 33.37 10.21
C GLU A 142 30.56 33.95 11.52
N GLN A 143 29.25 33.86 11.77
CA GLN A 143 28.66 34.35 13.01
C GLN A 143 29.13 33.54 14.23
N ALA A 144 29.23 32.22 14.10
CA ALA A 144 29.77 31.36 15.15
C ALA A 144 31.24 31.70 15.45
N HIS A 145 32.06 31.93 14.42
CA HIS A 145 33.46 32.32 14.58
C HIS A 145 33.60 33.68 15.27
N ARG A 146 32.81 34.69 14.89
CA ARG A 146 32.79 36.00 15.58
C ARG A 146 32.40 35.86 17.05
N ARG A 147 31.32 35.14 17.37
CA ARG A 147 30.90 34.88 18.76
C ARG A 147 31.95 34.12 19.58
N ALA A 148 32.68 33.19 18.97
CA ALA A 148 33.76 32.46 19.63
C ALA A 148 34.98 33.34 19.93
N LEU A 149 35.30 34.33 19.08
CA LEU A 149 36.34 35.33 19.35
C LEU A 149 35.91 36.29 20.48
N GLU A 150 34.69 36.82 20.42
CA GLU A 150 34.14 37.68 21.48
C GLU A 150 34.07 36.97 22.84
N ALA A 151 33.70 35.69 22.86
CA ALA A 151 33.67 34.89 24.09
C ALA A 151 35.07 34.76 24.70
N LYS A 152 36.09 34.40 23.89
CA LYS A 152 37.49 34.30 24.35
C LYS A 152 38.03 35.62 24.89
N GLN A 153 37.70 36.75 24.25
CA GLN A 153 38.10 38.07 24.74
C GLN A 153 37.50 38.36 26.12
N ARG A 154 36.21 38.08 26.33
CA ARG A 154 35.55 38.25 27.64
C ARG A 154 36.10 37.30 28.71
N GLU A 155 36.42 36.06 28.35
CA GLU A 155 37.07 35.10 29.26
C GLU A 155 38.48 35.58 29.67
N GLU A 156 39.27 36.12 28.74
CA GLU A 156 40.60 36.66 29.04
C GLU A 156 40.52 37.94 29.90
N GLU A 157 39.59 38.86 29.61
CA GLU A 157 39.35 40.05 30.42
C GLU A 157 38.90 39.69 31.85
N ALA A 158 37.97 38.74 31.99
CA ALA A 158 37.51 38.25 33.29
C ALA A 158 38.65 37.56 34.08
N ALA A 159 39.50 36.77 33.41
CA ALA A 159 40.67 36.13 34.01
C ALA A 159 41.71 37.17 34.49
N ARG A 160 41.96 38.22 33.70
CA ARG A 160 42.84 39.34 34.08
C ARG A 160 42.29 40.08 35.31
N GLN A 161 41.00 40.41 35.32
CA GLN A 161 40.34 41.07 36.46
C GLN A 161 40.36 40.21 37.73
N ALA A 162 40.12 38.90 37.61
CA ALA A 162 40.18 37.96 38.73
C ALA A 162 41.61 37.84 39.30
N ALA A 163 42.63 37.78 38.44
CA ALA A 163 44.03 37.75 38.86
C ALA A 163 44.48 39.05 39.55
N GLU A 164 44.03 40.22 39.07
CA GLU A 164 44.24 41.49 39.78
C GLU A 164 43.54 41.53 41.14
N HIS A 165 42.31 41.04 41.23
CA HIS A 165 41.57 40.99 42.49
C HIS A 165 42.25 40.05 43.50
N GLN A 166 42.73 38.88 43.06
CA GLN A 166 43.51 37.98 43.90
C GLN A 166 44.83 38.60 44.39
N LYS A 167 45.56 39.33 43.53
CA LYS A 167 46.76 40.09 43.97
C LYS A 167 46.43 41.14 45.02
N LYS A 168 45.37 41.93 44.82
CA LYS A 168 44.91 42.95 45.78
C LYS A 168 44.50 42.33 47.14
N LEU A 169 43.88 41.15 47.13
CA LEU A 169 43.60 40.38 48.35
C LEU A 169 44.89 39.88 49.03
N GLN A 170 45.83 39.29 48.27
CA GLN A 170 47.10 38.81 48.81
C GLN A 170 47.96 39.93 49.40
N GLU A 171 47.99 41.11 48.77
CA GLU A 171 48.64 42.31 49.31
C GLU A 171 47.96 42.81 50.60
N ALA A 172 46.63 42.76 50.68
CA ALA A 172 45.89 43.12 51.89
C ALA A 172 46.15 42.12 53.03
N GLU A 173 46.11 40.82 52.75
CA GLU A 173 46.43 39.76 53.72
C GLU A 173 47.89 39.85 54.19
N ALA A 174 48.84 40.12 53.29
CA ALA A 174 50.24 40.34 53.63
C ALA A 174 50.45 41.56 54.54
N ARG A 175 49.74 42.68 54.27
CA ARG A 175 49.75 43.87 55.15
C ARG A 175 49.15 43.57 56.52
N ILE A 176 48.00 42.90 56.58
CA ILE A 176 47.36 42.49 57.85
C ILE A 176 48.26 41.53 58.63
N LYS A 177 48.94 40.60 57.95
CA LYS A 177 49.90 39.69 58.59
C LYS A 177 51.13 40.44 59.11
N ALA A 178 51.71 41.34 58.33
CA ALA A 178 52.85 42.16 58.77
C ALA A 178 52.49 43.06 59.97
N GLN A 179 51.29 43.67 59.96
CA GLN A 179 50.75 44.39 61.11
C GLN A 179 50.61 43.48 62.33
N ARG A 180 50.01 42.29 62.18
CA ARG A 180 49.88 41.32 63.29
C ARG A 180 51.22 40.78 63.79
N GLU A 181 52.23 40.66 62.95
CA GLU A 181 53.58 40.24 63.37
C GLU A 181 54.31 41.38 64.09
N GLN A 182 54.12 42.64 63.70
CA GLN A 182 54.58 43.81 64.45
C GLN A 182 53.85 43.97 65.79
N GLU A 183 52.53 43.83 65.80
CA GLU A 183 51.69 43.82 67.00
C GLU A 183 52.10 42.68 67.94
N ALA A 184 52.29 41.46 67.44
CA ALA A 184 52.71 40.32 68.27
C ALA A 184 54.16 40.44 68.76
N ALA A 185 55.06 41.09 68.02
CA ALA A 185 56.41 41.39 68.49
C ALA A 185 56.39 42.46 69.60
N ALA A 186 55.60 43.52 69.43
CA ALA A 186 55.37 44.54 70.46
C ALA A 186 54.67 43.95 71.68
N GLU A 187 53.67 43.10 71.50
CA GLU A 187 52.93 42.42 72.57
C GLU A 187 53.82 41.42 73.31
N ARG A 188 54.79 40.76 72.64
CA ARG A 188 55.81 39.95 73.33
C ARG A 188 56.74 40.81 74.20
N GLN A 189 57.26 41.92 73.68
CA GLN A 189 58.08 42.85 74.46
C GLN A 189 57.29 43.53 75.60
N GLN A 190 55.99 43.74 75.42
CA GLN A 190 55.09 44.21 76.49
C GLN A 190 54.76 43.08 77.48
N LYS A 191 54.61 41.83 77.05
CA LYS A 191 54.36 40.67 77.94
C LYS A 191 55.59 40.31 78.77
N GLU A 192 56.79 40.38 78.22
CA GLU A 192 58.03 40.16 79.00
C GLU A 192 58.19 41.21 80.11
N LYS A 193 57.76 42.46 79.88
CA LYS A 193 57.70 43.51 80.92
C LYS A 193 56.53 43.30 81.88
N ALA A 194 55.33 43.05 81.35
CA ALA A 194 54.12 42.90 82.14
C ALA A 194 54.08 41.57 82.93
N GLU A 195 54.83 40.52 82.58
CA GLU A 195 54.90 39.29 83.37
C GLU A 195 55.83 39.44 84.60
N ALA A 196 56.70 40.46 84.61
CA ALA A 196 57.33 40.92 85.84
C ALA A 196 56.30 41.65 86.73
N ASP A 197 55.64 42.68 86.19
CA ASP A 197 54.74 43.55 86.98
C ASP A 197 53.43 42.85 87.41
N ARG A 198 52.92 41.90 86.62
CA ARG A 198 51.62 41.22 86.84
C ARG A 198 51.72 39.92 87.67
N LYS A 199 52.91 39.51 88.09
CA LYS A 199 53.05 38.50 89.16
C LYS A 199 52.96 39.11 90.56
N ALA A 200 52.90 40.44 90.68
CA ALA A 200 52.88 41.17 91.94
C ALA A 200 51.48 41.64 92.43
N ALA A 201 50.43 41.53 91.60
CA ALA A 201 49.04 41.81 91.98
C ALA A 201 48.11 40.85 91.23
N GLU A 202 47.57 39.80 91.84
CA GLU A 202 46.60 39.74 92.96
C GLU A 202 45.14 40.10 92.59
N ALA A 203 44.25 39.15 92.89
CA ALA A 203 42.94 39.35 93.53
C ALA A 203 42.03 40.51 93.06
N ALA A 204 41.43 40.39 91.87
CA ALA A 204 40.19 41.10 91.55
C ALA A 204 39.22 40.25 90.69
N ALA A 205 37.92 40.36 91.02
CA ALA A 205 36.68 39.87 90.39
C ALA A 205 36.74 39.13 89.03
N ALA A 206 36.08 37.99 88.79
CA ALA A 206 34.71 37.50 89.10
C ALA A 206 33.59 37.95 88.12
N ALA A 207 32.99 36.94 87.44
CA ALA A 207 31.59 36.84 86.95
C ALA A 207 31.15 37.79 85.78
N GLU A 208 30.12 37.54 84.95
CA GLU A 208 29.00 36.56 84.86
C GLU A 208 28.77 36.04 83.39
N LYS A 209 28.29 34.81 83.11
CA LYS A 209 26.91 34.31 82.74
C LYS A 209 26.16 35.09 81.62
N ALA A 210 25.31 34.55 80.73
CA ALA A 210 24.79 33.22 80.30
C ALA A 210 24.29 33.34 78.80
N ARG A 211 24.13 32.34 77.91
CA ARG A 211 23.22 31.15 77.79
C ARG A 211 21.70 31.42 77.99
N GLN A 212 20.70 30.82 77.29
CA GLN A 212 20.53 30.20 75.94
C GLN A 212 19.06 29.65 75.77
N GLN A 213 18.60 29.24 74.55
CA GLN A 213 17.36 28.44 74.21
C GLN A 213 15.99 29.23 74.17
N ALA A 214 14.96 29.09 73.30
CA ALA A 214 14.30 28.05 72.42
C ALA A 214 13.03 27.38 73.06
N PRO A 215 12.10 26.58 72.42
CA PRO A 215 11.91 26.10 71.01
C PRO A 215 10.41 25.90 70.47
N GLN A 216 10.21 25.10 69.38
CA GLN A 216 9.00 24.25 68.98
C GLN A 216 7.70 24.89 68.38
N GLN A 217 6.55 24.17 68.18
CA GLN A 217 6.07 23.23 67.09
C GLN A 217 4.54 22.89 67.28
N PRO A 218 3.78 21.97 66.57
CA PRO A 218 3.73 21.38 65.19
C PRO A 218 2.28 21.37 64.53
N ALA A 219 1.86 20.38 63.67
CA ALA A 219 0.58 20.30 62.88
C ALA A 219 0.06 18.83 62.60
N PRO A 220 -1.24 18.53 62.25
CA PRO A 220 -1.62 17.91 60.93
C PRO A 220 -3.15 17.89 60.46
N GLN A 221 -3.48 17.17 59.34
CA GLN A 221 -4.76 16.43 58.95
C GLN A 221 -6.00 17.16 58.30
N PRO A 222 -7.03 16.46 57.70
CA PRO A 222 -7.12 15.23 56.82
C PRO A 222 -8.21 15.24 55.65
N ALA A 223 -8.57 14.05 55.07
CA ALA A 223 -9.78 13.65 54.26
C ALA A 223 -9.77 13.77 52.69
N ALA A 224 -10.62 13.10 51.84
CA ALA A 224 -11.34 11.78 51.84
C ALA A 224 -12.06 11.39 50.47
N ALA A 225 -12.40 10.09 50.28
CA ALA A 225 -13.50 9.40 49.51
C ALA A 225 -13.70 9.42 47.93
N PRO A 226 -14.03 8.25 47.30
CA PRO A 226 -14.64 8.09 45.96
C PRO A 226 -15.95 7.22 45.90
N VAL A 227 -16.74 7.23 44.79
CA VAL A 227 -18.04 6.51 44.66
C VAL A 227 -18.27 5.87 43.27
N GLN A 228 -19.11 4.82 43.17
CA GLN A 228 -19.53 4.08 41.95
C GLN A 228 -21.03 4.23 41.62
N VAL A 229 -21.43 4.15 40.34
CA VAL A 229 -22.83 3.90 39.87
C VAL A 229 -22.79 3.09 38.55
N ALA A 230 -23.83 2.28 38.25
CA ALA A 230 -23.88 1.42 37.05
C ALA A 230 -25.31 1.25 36.45
N ALA A 231 -25.37 0.81 35.17
CA ALA A 231 -26.55 0.32 34.43
C ALA A 231 -27.66 1.37 34.09
N PRO A 232 -28.61 1.11 33.15
CA PRO A 232 -28.90 -0.14 32.42
C PRO A 232 -28.89 -0.06 30.86
N LYS A 233 -29.23 -1.17 30.22
CA LYS A 233 -29.45 -1.35 28.75
C LYS A 233 -30.87 -0.95 28.32
N PRO A 234 -31.12 -0.82 27.01
CA PRO A 234 -32.24 -1.57 26.42
C PRO A 234 -31.91 -2.36 25.13
N ALA A 235 -32.72 -3.40 24.89
CA ALA A 235 -33.05 -4.09 23.64
C ALA A 235 -32.00 -4.23 22.49
N THR A 236 -31.46 -5.44 22.33
CA THR A 236 -31.02 -5.95 21.02
C THR A 236 -32.22 -6.40 20.19
N SER A 237 -32.50 -5.72 19.08
CA SER A 237 -33.36 -6.27 18.01
C SER A 237 -32.56 -7.30 17.19
N ALA A 238 -33.23 -8.38 16.77
CA ALA A 238 -32.62 -9.37 15.88
C ALA A 238 -32.49 -8.79 14.46
N PRO A 239 -31.32 -8.87 13.80
CA PRO A 239 -31.17 -8.39 12.43
C PRO A 239 -31.92 -9.29 11.44
N ALA A 240 -32.53 -8.66 10.44
CA ALA A 240 -33.10 -9.30 9.25
C ALA A 240 -32.05 -10.21 8.54
N PRO A 241 -32.49 -11.21 7.72
CA PRO A 241 -31.59 -12.17 7.09
C PRO A 241 -30.40 -11.50 6.40
N ALA A 242 -29.21 -11.85 6.87
CA ALA A 242 -27.96 -11.23 6.44
C ALA A 242 -27.76 -11.37 4.93
N SER A 243 -27.62 -10.25 4.24
CA SER A 243 -27.23 -10.20 2.84
C SER A 243 -25.87 -10.89 2.63
N ASN A 244 -25.60 -11.34 1.40
CA ASN A 244 -24.37 -12.08 1.06
C ASN A 244 -23.08 -11.35 1.54
N PHE A 245 -23.05 -10.01 1.46
CA PHE A 245 -21.92 -9.21 1.93
C PHE A 245 -21.76 -9.19 3.48
N GLU A 246 -22.84 -9.24 4.25
CA GLU A 246 -22.77 -9.36 5.72
C GLU A 246 -22.27 -10.75 6.13
N GLN A 247 -22.73 -11.81 5.45
CA GLN A 247 -22.28 -13.19 5.71
C GLN A 247 -20.78 -13.33 5.45
N LEU A 248 -20.31 -12.87 4.28
CA LEU A 248 -18.90 -12.84 3.90
C LEU A 248 -18.08 -11.97 4.87
N HIS A 249 -18.60 -10.82 5.30
CA HIS A 249 -17.91 -9.99 6.29
C HIS A 249 -17.75 -10.69 7.64
N ASN A 250 -18.77 -11.41 8.11
CA ASN A 250 -18.67 -12.19 9.35
C ASN A 250 -17.65 -13.34 9.24
N GLN A 251 -17.53 -14.00 8.10
CA GLN A 251 -16.46 -14.99 7.84
C GLN A 251 -15.06 -14.34 7.96
N TYR A 252 -14.85 -13.17 7.34
CA TYR A 252 -13.58 -12.43 7.47
C TYR A 252 -13.31 -11.91 8.88
N LEU A 253 -14.34 -11.56 9.67
CA LEU A 253 -14.17 -11.21 11.09
C LEU A 253 -13.74 -12.43 11.94
N GLN A 254 -14.32 -13.61 11.68
CA GLN A 254 -13.92 -14.87 12.32
C GLN A 254 -12.46 -15.22 11.96
N LEU A 255 -12.10 -15.10 10.67
CA LEU A 255 -10.72 -15.28 10.21
C LEU A 255 -9.75 -14.30 10.90
N HIS A 256 -10.09 -13.02 10.99
CA HIS A 256 -9.25 -12.03 11.70
C HIS A 256 -9.06 -12.38 13.19
N GLN A 257 -10.06 -12.94 13.85
CA GLN A 257 -9.94 -13.41 15.24
C GLN A 257 -9.04 -14.66 15.33
N ARG A 258 -9.25 -15.67 14.47
CA ARG A 258 -8.41 -16.87 14.37
C ARG A 258 -6.94 -16.52 14.13
N MET A 259 -6.65 -15.63 13.18
CA MET A 259 -5.31 -15.08 12.92
C MET A 259 -4.70 -14.40 14.16
N LYS A 260 -5.52 -13.66 14.93
CA LYS A 260 -5.10 -12.94 16.13
C LYS A 260 -4.79 -13.87 17.30
N GLU A 261 -5.48 -15.00 17.40
CA GLU A 261 -5.24 -16.07 18.37
C GLU A 261 -3.99 -16.87 17.99
N PHE A 262 -3.91 -17.37 16.74
CA PHE A 262 -2.75 -18.10 16.22
C PHE A 262 -1.44 -17.30 16.39
N ARG A 263 -1.40 -16.03 15.94
CA ARG A 263 -0.20 -15.18 16.10
C ARG A 263 0.16 -14.94 17.57
N LYS A 264 -0.81 -14.94 18.49
CA LYS A 264 -0.50 -14.88 19.93
C LYS A 264 0.15 -16.18 20.39
N ALA A 265 -0.51 -17.32 20.19
CA ALA A 265 -0.02 -18.63 20.63
C ALA A 265 1.40 -18.92 20.09
N PHE A 266 1.58 -18.81 18.77
CA PHE A 266 2.86 -19.04 18.09
C PHE A 266 3.98 -18.12 18.59
N TRP A 267 3.68 -16.85 18.92
CA TRP A 267 4.67 -15.95 19.52
C TRP A 267 4.99 -16.30 20.98
N GLU A 268 3.98 -16.61 21.78
CA GLU A 268 4.17 -16.97 23.20
C GLU A 268 4.91 -18.30 23.38
N GLU A 269 4.75 -19.23 22.43
CA GLU A 269 5.52 -20.45 22.31
C GLU A 269 6.96 -20.16 21.85
N HIS A 270 7.14 -19.59 20.65
CA HIS A 270 8.47 -19.54 20.04
C HIS A 270 9.38 -18.41 20.54
N LYS A 271 8.89 -17.45 21.35
CA LYS A 271 9.77 -16.48 22.04
C LYS A 271 10.64 -17.10 23.15
N LYS A 272 10.28 -18.29 23.64
CA LYS A 272 10.93 -18.96 24.77
C LYS A 272 12.39 -19.32 24.41
N PRO A 273 13.37 -19.20 25.34
CA PRO A 273 14.78 -19.54 25.07
C PRO A 273 15.02 -20.95 24.51
N SER A 274 14.15 -21.91 24.85
CA SER A 274 14.21 -23.30 24.38
C SER A 274 13.67 -23.54 22.95
N SER A 275 13.08 -22.54 22.30
CA SER A 275 12.52 -22.68 20.96
C SER A 275 13.61 -22.50 19.89
N PRO A 276 13.86 -23.48 18.99
CA PRO A 276 14.81 -23.31 17.88
C PRO A 276 14.37 -22.20 16.91
N LEU A 277 13.06 -21.93 16.83
CA LEU A 277 12.49 -20.87 16.01
C LEU A 277 12.66 -19.46 16.61
N LYS A 278 13.17 -19.30 17.84
CA LYS A 278 13.23 -18.01 18.54
C LYS A 278 13.96 -16.92 17.76
N GLY A 279 15.13 -17.23 17.21
CA GLY A 279 15.91 -16.32 16.36
C GLY A 279 15.14 -15.97 15.09
N PRO A 280 14.91 -16.94 14.17
CA PRO A 280 14.20 -16.72 12.92
C PRO A 280 12.87 -15.96 13.07
N VAL A 281 12.02 -16.33 14.04
CA VAL A 281 10.72 -15.67 14.28
C VAL A 281 10.89 -14.25 14.81
N GLY A 282 11.86 -14.01 15.68
CA GLY A 282 12.18 -12.67 16.20
C GLY A 282 12.73 -11.75 15.11
N ASP A 283 13.64 -12.26 14.30
CA ASP A 283 14.39 -11.48 13.30
C ASP A 283 13.58 -11.24 12.04
N ALA A 284 12.85 -12.24 11.50
CA ALA A 284 11.90 -12.02 10.41
C ALA A 284 10.83 -10.98 10.81
N ARG A 285 10.28 -11.06 12.04
CA ARG A 285 9.32 -10.05 12.54
C ARG A 285 9.94 -8.65 12.67
N ARG A 286 11.22 -8.56 13.05
CA ARG A 286 11.95 -7.28 13.12
C ARG A 286 12.21 -6.72 11.71
N ALA A 287 12.70 -7.56 10.80
CA ALA A 287 12.95 -7.22 9.40
C ALA A 287 11.66 -6.75 8.69
N LEU A 288 10.55 -7.49 8.79
CA LEU A 288 9.23 -7.06 8.28
C LEU A 288 8.89 -5.61 8.70
N ARG A 289 9.00 -5.30 10.01
CA ARG A 289 8.69 -3.98 10.55
C ARG A 289 9.66 -2.91 10.05
N THR A 290 10.96 -3.21 10.01
CA THR A 290 12.00 -2.27 9.60
C THR A 290 11.92 -1.99 8.09
N ARG A 291 11.86 -3.03 7.24
CA ARG A 291 11.80 -2.88 5.78
C ARG A 291 10.53 -2.16 5.34
N LEU A 292 9.37 -2.49 5.91
CA LEU A 292 8.13 -1.73 5.65
C LEU A 292 8.18 -0.28 6.16
N GLY A 293 9.08 0.04 7.10
CA GLY A 293 9.32 1.41 7.59
C GLY A 293 10.43 2.16 6.85
N GLN A 294 11.09 1.52 5.89
CA GLN A 294 12.16 2.09 5.07
C GLN A 294 11.72 2.34 3.61
N ILE A 295 10.44 2.14 3.28
CA ILE A 295 9.91 2.39 1.94
C ILE A 295 9.74 3.90 1.74
N ASN A 296 10.33 4.42 0.68
CA ASN A 296 10.25 5.80 0.22
C ASN A 296 9.49 5.86 -1.12
N VAL A 297 9.69 6.92 -1.91
CA VAL A 297 9.10 7.09 -3.25
C VAL A 297 9.93 6.39 -4.35
N GLU A 298 11.14 5.92 -4.05
CA GLU A 298 12.05 5.42 -5.07
C GLU A 298 11.76 3.98 -5.49
N ARG A 299 11.67 3.79 -6.80
CA ARG A 299 11.34 2.50 -7.41
C ARG A 299 12.46 1.46 -7.24
N LYS A 300 13.72 1.91 -7.22
CA LYS A 300 14.91 1.06 -7.00
C LYS A 300 14.91 0.50 -5.58
N ASP A 301 14.69 1.36 -4.59
CA ASP A 301 14.59 0.98 -3.18
C ASP A 301 13.37 0.08 -2.93
N SER A 302 12.25 0.35 -3.60
CA SER A 302 11.07 -0.51 -3.53
C SER A 302 11.35 -1.93 -4.07
N ALA A 303 12.08 -2.06 -5.19
CA ALA A 303 12.52 -3.37 -5.69
C ALA A 303 13.51 -4.07 -4.73
N ALA A 304 14.45 -3.33 -4.14
CA ALA A 304 15.37 -3.84 -3.13
C ALA A 304 14.65 -4.27 -1.83
N ALA A 305 13.59 -3.55 -1.44
CA ALA A 305 12.73 -3.88 -0.31
C ALA A 305 11.94 -5.17 -0.57
N ILE A 306 11.41 -5.41 -1.78
CA ILE A 306 10.80 -6.70 -2.13
C ILE A 306 11.83 -7.83 -2.01
N LYS A 307 13.04 -7.67 -2.58
CA LYS A 307 14.10 -8.69 -2.50
C LYS A 307 14.45 -9.00 -1.06
N ARG A 308 14.66 -7.98 -0.22
CA ARG A 308 14.96 -8.13 1.22
C ARG A 308 13.80 -8.77 1.99
N LEU A 309 12.55 -8.38 1.74
CA LEU A 309 11.38 -9.00 2.38
C LEU A 309 11.27 -10.49 2.03
N ARG A 310 11.48 -10.86 0.76
CA ARG A 310 11.58 -12.27 0.35
C ARG A 310 12.69 -12.99 1.13
N THR A 311 13.95 -12.54 1.03
CA THR A 311 15.10 -13.27 1.58
C THR A 311 15.22 -13.23 3.10
N GLU A 312 14.85 -12.14 3.76
CA GLU A 312 15.01 -11.94 5.22
C GLU A 312 13.79 -12.43 6.02
N CYS A 313 12.62 -12.64 5.37
CA CYS A 313 11.37 -12.97 6.07
C CYS A 313 10.66 -14.19 5.49
N PHE A 314 10.19 -14.13 4.24
CA PHE A 314 9.31 -15.16 3.67
C PHE A 314 10.04 -16.45 3.30
N ASP A 315 11.23 -16.33 2.70
CA ASP A 315 12.07 -17.49 2.35
C ASP A 315 12.55 -18.22 3.59
N VAL A 316 13.03 -17.47 4.60
CA VAL A 316 13.40 -18.01 5.92
C VAL A 316 12.22 -18.75 6.55
N ALA A 317 11.01 -18.20 6.49
CA ALA A 317 9.83 -18.81 7.09
C ALA A 317 9.24 -19.99 6.28
N LEU A 318 9.63 -20.14 5.02
CA LEU A 318 9.33 -21.30 4.17
C LEU A 318 10.35 -22.43 4.37
N THR A 319 11.64 -22.12 4.54
CA THR A 319 12.72 -23.13 4.59
C THR A 319 13.16 -23.55 5.99
N THR A 320 12.88 -22.75 7.03
CA THR A 320 13.23 -23.14 8.41
C THR A 320 12.32 -24.28 8.88
N PRO A 321 12.86 -25.44 9.30
CA PRO A 321 12.05 -26.54 9.83
C PRO A 321 11.21 -26.11 11.04
N GLY A 322 9.93 -26.47 11.05
CA GLY A 322 8.98 -26.06 12.08
C GLY A 322 7.63 -26.77 11.94
N PRO A 323 6.65 -26.46 12.80
CA PRO A 323 5.34 -27.07 12.75
C PRO A 323 4.58 -26.69 11.47
N MET A 324 3.84 -27.66 10.93
CA MET A 324 2.85 -27.45 9.87
C MET A 324 1.47 -27.23 10.48
N ILE A 325 0.59 -26.54 9.75
CA ILE A 325 -0.79 -26.26 10.16
C ILE A 325 -1.74 -26.44 8.96
N ASP A 326 -2.98 -26.86 9.23
CA ASP A 326 -4.05 -26.84 8.24
C ASP A 326 -4.34 -25.39 7.81
N ILE A 327 -4.17 -25.10 6.52
CA ILE A 327 -4.39 -23.78 5.94
C ILE A 327 -5.84 -23.51 5.53
N ARG A 328 -6.67 -24.56 5.41
CA ARG A 328 -8.10 -24.45 5.01
C ARG A 328 -8.88 -23.41 5.83
N PRO A 329 -8.71 -23.31 7.18
CA PRO A 329 -9.39 -22.29 7.98
C PRO A 329 -8.89 -20.84 7.78
N TYR A 330 -7.91 -20.61 6.90
CA TYR A 330 -7.36 -19.29 6.58
C TYR A 330 -7.71 -18.81 5.17
N ILE A 331 -8.51 -19.58 4.42
CA ILE A 331 -8.98 -19.28 3.07
C ILE A 331 -10.52 -19.11 3.11
N VAL A 332 -11.02 -18.08 2.41
CA VAL A 332 -12.42 -17.65 2.37
C VAL A 332 -12.84 -17.23 0.95
N SER A 333 -11.96 -16.57 0.18
CA SER A 333 -12.31 -16.06 -1.16
C SER A 333 -12.37 -17.12 -2.26
N HIS A 334 -11.80 -18.31 -2.01
CA HIS A 334 -11.68 -19.39 -2.99
C HIS A 334 -12.37 -20.65 -2.49
N GLN A 335 -12.98 -21.41 -3.41
CA GLN A 335 -13.40 -22.78 -3.12
C GLN A 335 -12.17 -23.64 -2.87
N ILE A 336 -12.15 -24.32 -1.73
CA ILE A 336 -11.06 -25.22 -1.35
C ILE A 336 -11.17 -26.47 -2.24
N PRO A 337 -10.11 -26.86 -2.97
CA PRO A 337 -10.16 -28.05 -3.81
C PRO A 337 -10.40 -29.30 -2.97
N GLN A 338 -11.02 -30.34 -3.56
CA GLN A 338 -11.06 -31.66 -2.92
C GLN A 338 -9.64 -32.21 -2.81
N LEU A 339 -9.26 -32.62 -1.61
CA LEU A 339 -7.93 -33.12 -1.26
C LEU A 339 -8.00 -34.64 -1.14
N ALA A 340 -6.95 -35.35 -1.58
CA ALA A 340 -6.91 -36.81 -1.47
C ALA A 340 -6.59 -37.24 -0.03
N ASN A 341 -5.75 -36.47 0.67
CA ASN A 341 -5.35 -36.69 2.06
C ASN A 341 -5.49 -35.40 2.87
N GLU A 342 -5.72 -35.50 4.17
CA GLU A 342 -5.70 -34.30 5.04
C GLU A 342 -4.32 -33.65 5.11
N ASN A 343 -3.24 -34.42 4.93
CA ASN A 343 -1.86 -33.91 4.87
C ASN A 343 -1.65 -32.95 3.69
N ASP A 344 -2.46 -33.01 2.64
CA ASP A 344 -2.38 -32.11 1.48
C ASP A 344 -2.80 -30.66 1.83
N ALA A 345 -3.43 -30.46 2.99
CA ALA A 345 -3.76 -29.16 3.58
C ALA A 345 -2.64 -28.54 4.43
N ALA A 346 -1.51 -29.22 4.60
CA ALA A 346 -0.41 -28.78 5.44
C ALA A 346 0.34 -27.56 4.84
N TYR A 347 0.50 -26.51 5.65
CA TYR A 347 1.27 -25.31 5.31
C TYR A 347 2.22 -24.92 6.45
N PRO A 348 3.41 -24.32 6.19
CA PRO A 348 4.34 -23.95 7.26
C PRO A 348 3.75 -22.89 8.20
N ALA A 349 3.62 -23.22 9.49
CA ALA A 349 3.01 -22.33 10.47
C ALA A 349 3.82 -21.03 10.66
N PHE A 350 5.14 -21.09 10.50
CA PHE A 350 6.01 -19.91 10.53
C PHE A 350 5.73 -18.98 9.32
N LEU A 351 5.53 -19.51 8.12
CA LEU A 351 5.18 -18.70 6.95
C LEU A 351 3.80 -18.02 7.13
N LEU A 352 2.82 -18.74 7.67
CA LEU A 352 1.53 -18.18 8.06
C LEU A 352 1.68 -17.07 9.12
N TYR A 353 2.55 -17.26 10.12
CA TYR A 353 2.86 -16.24 11.11
C TYR A 353 3.48 -14.98 10.49
N VAL A 354 4.40 -15.14 9.53
CA VAL A 354 5.01 -14.02 8.78
C VAL A 354 3.94 -13.26 8.00
N TRP A 355 2.99 -13.93 7.34
CA TRP A 355 1.84 -13.27 6.70
C TRP A 355 0.97 -12.47 7.68
N ILE A 356 0.65 -13.04 8.85
CA ILE A 356 -0.18 -12.40 9.90
C ILE A 356 0.58 -11.30 10.68
N CYS A 357 1.91 -11.24 10.56
CA CYS A 357 2.71 -10.09 10.93
C CYS A 357 2.77 -9.04 9.82
N PHE A 358 2.89 -9.47 8.55
CA PHE A 358 2.95 -8.59 7.38
C PHE A 358 1.67 -7.76 7.24
N GLU A 359 0.48 -8.38 7.30
CA GLU A 359 -0.83 -7.67 7.26
C GLU A 359 -0.88 -6.52 8.29
N LYS A 360 -0.37 -6.81 9.49
CA LYS A 360 -0.48 -5.92 10.65
C LYS A 360 0.44 -4.70 10.54
N PHE A 361 1.58 -4.86 9.87
CA PHE A 361 2.50 -3.77 9.59
C PHE A 361 2.08 -3.01 8.32
N LEU A 362 1.69 -3.71 7.26
CA LEU A 362 1.19 -3.17 5.99
C LEU A 362 0.06 -2.15 6.22
N VAL A 363 -1.03 -2.57 6.87
CA VAL A 363 -2.17 -1.69 7.16
C VAL A 363 -1.80 -0.55 8.12
N LYS A 364 -0.81 -0.75 9.00
CA LYS A 364 -0.29 0.33 9.85
C LYS A 364 0.52 1.38 9.08
N GLN A 365 1.26 1.01 8.03
CA GLN A 365 1.93 1.98 7.18
C GLN A 365 0.95 2.74 6.30
N PHE A 366 -0.08 2.08 5.76
CA PHE A 366 -1.18 2.77 5.10
C PHE A 366 -1.85 3.81 6.00
N GLU A 367 -2.08 3.50 7.29
CA GLU A 367 -2.60 4.48 8.27
C GLU A 367 -1.62 5.62 8.58
N LYS A 368 -0.30 5.35 8.61
CA LYS A 368 0.76 6.34 8.89
C LYS A 368 0.98 7.29 7.71
N GLU A 369 1.30 6.76 6.53
CA GLU A 369 1.70 7.57 5.38
C GLU A 369 0.55 8.38 4.77
N ALA A 370 -0.69 8.13 5.20
CA ALA A 370 -1.86 8.92 4.81
C ALA A 370 -1.93 10.32 5.45
N ALA A 371 -1.00 10.64 6.35
CA ALA A 371 -0.72 12.02 6.76
C ALA A 371 -0.04 12.83 5.64
N ASN A 372 0.68 12.16 4.73
CA ASN A 372 1.42 12.81 3.66
C ASN A 372 0.45 13.22 2.54
N THR A 373 0.62 14.42 1.99
CA THR A 373 -0.17 14.88 0.83
C THR A 373 0.05 13.98 -0.38
N ASP A 374 1.30 13.55 -0.59
CA ASP A 374 1.74 12.67 -1.68
C ASP A 374 1.45 11.18 -1.38
N GLY A 375 0.62 10.55 -2.23
CA GLY A 375 0.28 9.13 -2.10
C GLY A 375 1.31 8.15 -2.67
N ARG A 376 2.41 8.60 -3.29
CA ARG A 376 3.38 7.70 -3.96
C ARG A 376 3.99 6.64 -3.02
N ILE A 377 4.23 6.96 -1.75
CA ILE A 377 4.72 5.97 -0.77
C ILE A 377 3.69 4.84 -0.56
N ILE A 378 2.39 5.17 -0.48
CA ILE A 378 1.30 4.18 -0.38
C ILE A 378 1.19 3.35 -1.68
N GLN A 379 1.51 3.93 -2.84
CA GLN A 379 1.56 3.19 -4.10
C GLN A 379 2.65 2.11 -4.08
N GLU A 380 3.87 2.44 -3.64
CA GLU A 380 4.97 1.46 -3.59
C GLU A 380 4.80 0.44 -2.46
N ILE A 381 4.29 0.83 -1.28
CA ILE A 381 3.90 -0.13 -0.23
C ILE A 381 2.87 -1.15 -0.76
N GLY A 382 1.86 -0.69 -1.51
CA GLY A 382 0.86 -1.59 -2.11
C GLY A 382 1.39 -2.45 -3.24
N LEU A 383 2.36 -1.95 -4.02
CA LEU A 383 3.09 -2.77 -5.00
C LEU A 383 3.86 -3.89 -4.30
N ILE A 384 4.58 -3.57 -3.23
CA ILE A 384 5.36 -4.55 -2.45
C ILE A 384 4.43 -5.65 -1.91
N ALA A 385 3.28 -5.29 -1.36
CA ALA A 385 2.27 -6.25 -0.93
C ALA A 385 1.72 -7.09 -2.09
N ALA A 386 1.30 -6.48 -3.20
CA ALA A 386 0.77 -7.20 -4.35
C ALA A 386 1.82 -8.13 -5.00
N SER A 387 3.10 -7.75 -5.02
CA SER A 387 4.20 -8.57 -5.54
C SER A 387 4.53 -9.78 -4.67
N LEU A 388 4.36 -9.66 -3.35
CA LEU A 388 4.53 -10.77 -2.40
C LEU A 388 3.31 -11.71 -2.43
N PHE A 389 2.09 -11.17 -2.38
CA PHE A 389 0.86 -11.97 -2.44
C PHE A 389 0.66 -12.67 -3.80
N GLY A 390 1.15 -12.08 -4.89
CA GLY A 390 1.21 -12.68 -6.23
C GLY A 390 2.44 -13.58 -6.47
N ASP A 391 3.08 -14.08 -5.41
CA ASP A 391 4.23 -14.98 -5.52
C ASP A 391 3.85 -16.44 -5.30
N GLN A 392 3.91 -17.24 -6.37
CA GLN A 392 3.58 -18.66 -6.35
C GLN A 392 4.40 -19.45 -5.33
N LYS A 393 5.62 -19.00 -4.99
CA LYS A 393 6.49 -19.59 -3.97
C LYS A 393 5.84 -19.65 -2.57
N TYR A 394 4.87 -18.78 -2.28
CA TYR A 394 4.22 -18.68 -0.97
C TYR A 394 2.72 -19.04 -1.00
N MET A 395 2.20 -19.49 -2.15
CA MET A 395 0.83 -19.95 -2.31
C MET A 395 0.65 -21.39 -1.79
N TRP A 396 -0.57 -21.76 -1.42
CA TRP A 396 -0.95 -23.15 -1.18
C TRP A 396 -1.81 -23.63 -2.33
N ASN A 397 -1.40 -24.71 -3.02
CA ASN A 397 -2.12 -25.27 -4.18
C ASN A 397 -2.54 -24.20 -5.21
N SER A 398 -1.61 -23.28 -5.53
CA SER A 398 -1.81 -22.09 -6.39
C SER A 398 -2.82 -21.04 -5.90
N LEU A 399 -3.37 -21.17 -4.69
CA LEU A 399 -4.24 -20.17 -4.07
C LEU A 399 -3.41 -19.11 -3.30
N PRO A 400 -3.64 -17.81 -3.55
CA PRO A 400 -2.99 -16.73 -2.80
C PRO A 400 -3.58 -16.58 -1.40
N LEU A 401 -2.74 -16.36 -0.39
CA LEU A 401 -3.19 -16.08 0.98
C LEU A 401 -3.64 -14.62 1.20
N THR A 402 -4.24 -13.98 0.18
CA THR A 402 -4.74 -12.60 0.27
C THR A 402 -5.89 -12.44 1.26
N ASP A 403 -6.59 -13.53 1.60
CA ASP A 403 -7.60 -13.55 2.67
C ASP A 403 -7.06 -13.07 4.02
N ILE A 404 -5.76 -13.23 4.28
CA ILE A 404 -5.08 -12.70 5.49
C ILE A 404 -5.07 -11.16 5.48
N ALA A 405 -4.91 -10.53 4.31
CA ALA A 405 -5.03 -9.09 4.17
C ALA A 405 -6.51 -8.64 4.12
N LEU A 406 -7.38 -9.35 3.40
CA LEU A 406 -8.81 -9.04 3.32
C LEU A 406 -9.49 -9.11 4.70
N ALA A 407 -9.19 -10.12 5.52
CA ALA A 407 -9.64 -10.21 6.91
C ALA A 407 -9.24 -8.96 7.73
N LYS A 408 -8.05 -8.40 7.48
CA LYS A 408 -7.66 -7.13 8.11
C LYS A 408 -8.41 -5.94 7.54
N PHE A 409 -8.53 -5.82 6.23
CA PHE A 409 -9.28 -4.72 5.62
C PHE A 409 -10.74 -4.71 6.10
N HIS A 410 -11.40 -5.88 6.11
CA HIS A 410 -12.74 -6.07 6.69
C HIS A 410 -12.81 -5.57 8.14
N LYS A 411 -11.83 -5.88 9.00
CA LYS A 411 -11.86 -5.40 10.40
C LYS A 411 -11.46 -3.92 10.58
N ALA A 412 -10.61 -3.38 9.70
CA ALA A 412 -10.01 -2.06 9.85
C ALA A 412 -10.77 -0.94 9.12
N CYS A 413 -11.41 -1.25 8.00
CA CYS A 413 -12.20 -0.35 7.15
C CYS A 413 -13.41 -1.11 6.53
N PRO A 414 -14.41 -1.50 7.36
CA PRO A 414 -15.61 -2.21 6.91
C PRO A 414 -16.37 -1.61 5.68
N PRO A 415 -16.49 -0.28 5.51
CA PRO A 415 -17.29 0.27 4.40
C PRO A 415 -16.72 0.04 3.00
N LEU A 416 -15.45 -0.35 2.86
CA LEU A 416 -14.89 -0.85 1.58
C LEU A 416 -15.67 -2.07 1.05
N PHE A 417 -16.31 -2.84 1.94
CA PHE A 417 -17.00 -4.09 1.65
C PHE A 417 -18.53 -3.94 1.76
N GLY A 418 -19.04 -2.70 1.64
CA GLY A 418 -20.47 -2.40 1.67
C GLY A 418 -21.13 -2.45 3.05
N ILE A 419 -20.34 -2.60 4.13
CA ILE A 419 -20.85 -2.63 5.50
C ILE A 419 -21.24 -1.23 5.97
N ARG A 420 -22.49 -1.10 6.45
CA ARG A 420 -23.12 0.17 6.82
C ARG A 420 -23.52 0.21 8.30
N GLY A 421 -23.74 1.42 8.81
CA GLY A 421 -24.15 1.68 10.18
C GLY A 421 -24.28 3.18 10.48
N THR A 422 -24.64 3.50 11.73
CA THR A 422 -24.63 4.86 12.27
C THR A 422 -23.30 5.14 13.01
N MET A 423 -22.85 6.40 13.05
CA MET A 423 -21.75 6.86 13.90
C MET A 423 -22.25 7.46 15.23
N ASP A 424 -23.56 7.49 15.47
CA ASP A 424 -24.16 8.02 16.70
C ASP A 424 -23.98 7.03 17.86
N THR A 425 -24.13 5.72 17.59
CA THR A 425 -23.96 4.66 18.60
C THR A 425 -22.52 4.15 18.69
N LYS A 426 -22.09 3.72 19.89
CA LYS A 426 -20.76 3.12 20.11
C LYS A 426 -20.56 1.85 19.27
N GLU A 427 -21.60 1.04 19.13
CA GLU A 427 -21.59 -0.20 18.33
C GLU A 427 -21.47 0.09 16.84
N GLY A 428 -22.23 1.07 16.33
CA GLY A 428 -22.15 1.52 14.94
C GLY A 428 -20.78 2.09 14.56
N ARG A 429 -20.17 2.89 15.44
CA ARG A 429 -18.77 3.33 15.29
C ARG A 429 -17.80 2.14 15.16
N LEU A 430 -17.88 1.16 16.06
CA LEU A 430 -17.04 -0.04 16.03
C LEU A 430 -17.28 -0.90 14.78
N ARG A 431 -18.51 -0.95 14.28
CA ARG A 431 -18.93 -1.61 13.04
C ARG A 431 -18.48 -0.88 11.77
N LEU A 432 -18.14 0.41 11.86
CA LEU A 432 -17.57 1.21 10.77
C LEU A 432 -16.03 1.33 10.84
N GLY A 433 -15.35 0.66 11.78
CA GLY A 433 -13.88 0.64 11.88
C GLY A 433 -13.27 1.78 12.72
N TRP A 434 -14.10 2.49 13.49
CA TRP A 434 -13.64 3.37 14.58
C TRP A 434 -12.89 2.56 15.65
N ARG A 435 -11.95 3.20 16.34
CA ARG A 435 -11.25 2.64 17.50
C ARG A 435 -11.47 3.54 18.73
N PRO A 436 -11.41 3.04 19.97
CA PRO A 436 -11.65 3.87 21.16
C PRO A 436 -10.73 5.09 21.29
N ASP A 437 -9.54 5.02 20.69
CA ASP A 437 -8.51 6.07 20.59
C ASP A 437 -8.64 6.99 19.36
N SER A 438 -9.66 6.81 18.51
CA SER A 438 -9.85 7.63 17.30
C SER A 438 -10.60 8.94 17.57
N THR A 439 -10.07 10.02 17.01
CA THR A 439 -10.77 11.29 16.75
C THR A 439 -11.40 11.27 15.34
N PRO A 440 -12.27 12.23 14.96
CA PRO A 440 -12.83 12.29 13.60
C PRO A 440 -11.76 12.42 12.51
N GLU A 441 -10.70 13.16 12.78
CA GLU A 441 -9.59 13.46 11.85
C GLU A 441 -8.70 12.24 11.69
N SER A 442 -8.28 11.63 12.81
CA SER A 442 -7.45 10.42 12.80
C SER A 442 -8.20 9.20 12.27
N TYR A 443 -9.51 9.08 12.51
CA TYR A 443 -10.36 8.14 11.80
C TYR A 443 -10.37 8.40 10.29
N SER A 444 -10.60 9.64 9.87
CA SER A 444 -10.65 10.00 8.44
C SER A 444 -9.31 9.78 7.73
N GLN A 445 -8.18 10.12 8.36
CA GLN A 445 -6.85 9.82 7.84
C GLN A 445 -6.63 8.31 7.69
N ARG A 446 -6.96 7.50 8.71
CA ARG A 446 -6.90 6.04 8.62
C ARG A 446 -7.76 5.50 7.47
N MET A 447 -8.99 6.01 7.34
CA MET A 447 -9.93 5.61 6.30
C MET A 447 -9.38 5.91 4.89
N ARG A 448 -8.83 7.12 4.68
CA ARG A 448 -8.16 7.52 3.43
C ARG A 448 -6.95 6.64 3.13
N GLY A 449 -6.10 6.41 4.12
CA GLY A 449 -4.91 5.57 3.98
C GLY A 449 -5.23 4.13 3.60
N ILE A 450 -6.22 3.53 4.26
CA ILE A 450 -6.66 2.17 3.95
C ILE A 450 -7.32 2.10 2.57
N GLY A 451 -8.12 3.10 2.16
CA GLY A 451 -8.65 3.20 0.80
C GLY A 451 -7.55 3.26 -0.26
N ALA A 452 -6.55 4.14 -0.07
CA ALA A 452 -5.42 4.26 -0.99
C ALA A 452 -4.53 3.00 -1.01
N GLY A 453 -4.32 2.34 0.14
CA GLY A 453 -3.57 1.09 0.23
C GLY A 453 -4.28 -0.10 -0.42
N TYR A 454 -5.61 -0.14 -0.32
CA TYR A 454 -6.44 -1.12 -1.03
C TYR A 454 -6.39 -0.89 -2.55
N ALA A 455 -6.46 0.37 -2.99
CA ALA A 455 -6.31 0.76 -4.41
C ALA A 455 -4.94 0.38 -4.99
N SER A 456 -3.84 0.64 -4.27
CA SER A 456 -2.49 0.29 -4.73
C SER A 456 -2.17 -1.20 -4.75
N MET A 457 -3.01 -2.05 -4.12
CA MET A 457 -2.93 -3.51 -4.21
C MET A 457 -3.84 -4.09 -5.31
N SER A 458 -5.05 -3.57 -5.46
CA SER A 458 -6.09 -4.11 -6.37
C SER A 458 -6.03 -3.59 -7.80
N LEU A 459 -5.56 -2.37 -8.04
CA LEU A 459 -5.30 -1.83 -9.39
C LEU A 459 -3.88 -2.17 -9.87
N ARG A 460 -3.55 -3.47 -9.85
CA ARG A 460 -2.24 -3.99 -10.26
C ARG A 460 -2.40 -5.17 -11.22
N SER A 461 -1.66 -5.12 -12.32
CA SER A 461 -1.38 -6.27 -13.18
C SER A 461 0.12 -6.53 -13.13
N PHE A 462 0.50 -7.80 -13.18
CA PHE A 462 1.88 -8.24 -13.37
C PHE A 462 1.89 -9.15 -14.61
N ALA A 463 2.90 -9.00 -15.47
CA ALA A 463 3.03 -9.86 -16.65
C ALA A 463 2.99 -11.35 -16.26
N SER A 464 2.22 -12.12 -17.03
CA SER A 464 1.98 -13.58 -16.86
C SER A 464 1.56 -14.06 -15.45
N LYS A 465 0.95 -13.20 -14.62
CA LYS A 465 0.44 -13.57 -13.29
C LYS A 465 -0.99 -13.07 -13.02
N THR A 466 -1.83 -13.96 -12.50
CA THR A 466 -3.15 -13.61 -11.93
C THR A 466 -2.97 -12.59 -10.81
N PRO A 467 -3.73 -11.48 -10.78
CA PRO A 467 -3.65 -10.49 -9.70
C PRO A 467 -4.20 -11.09 -8.40
N ALA A 468 -3.43 -10.97 -7.30
CA ALA A 468 -3.76 -11.63 -6.03
C ALA A 468 -5.02 -11.06 -5.33
N ILE A 469 -5.43 -9.83 -5.70
CA ILE A 469 -6.78 -9.29 -5.47
C ILE A 469 -7.32 -8.95 -6.86
N ALA A 470 -8.47 -9.51 -7.24
CA ALA A 470 -9.07 -9.24 -8.54
C ALA A 470 -9.50 -7.77 -8.68
N THR A 471 -9.28 -7.18 -9.85
CA THR A 471 -9.62 -5.77 -10.14
C THR A 471 -11.11 -5.46 -9.93
N SER A 472 -11.97 -6.49 -10.04
CA SER A 472 -13.40 -6.41 -9.72
C SER A 472 -13.69 -5.94 -8.30
N GLU A 473 -12.82 -6.25 -7.35
CA GLU A 473 -13.05 -5.90 -5.94
C GLU A 473 -12.77 -4.41 -5.67
N TYR A 474 -11.96 -3.75 -6.49
CA TYR A 474 -11.82 -2.29 -6.49
C TYR A 474 -13.10 -1.61 -6.99
N TRP A 475 -13.65 -2.10 -8.12
CA TRP A 475 -14.93 -1.62 -8.66
C TRP A 475 -16.06 -1.78 -7.64
N ARG A 476 -16.16 -2.97 -7.03
CA ARG A 476 -17.13 -3.27 -5.95
C ARG A 476 -16.97 -2.35 -4.75
N ALA A 477 -15.74 -1.99 -4.34
CA ALA A 477 -15.50 -1.08 -3.22
C ALA A 477 -16.02 0.35 -3.50
N ILE A 478 -15.72 0.92 -4.68
CA ILE A 478 -16.27 2.24 -5.04
C ILE A 478 -17.79 2.20 -5.14
N VAL A 479 -18.35 1.21 -5.86
CA VAL A 479 -19.80 1.12 -6.09
C VAL A 479 -20.56 0.88 -4.77
N SER A 480 -20.00 0.11 -3.84
CA SER A 480 -20.55 -0.07 -2.49
C SER A 480 -20.75 1.24 -1.75
N ILE A 481 -19.75 2.12 -1.77
CA ILE A 481 -19.77 3.45 -1.15
C ILE A 481 -20.73 4.38 -1.91
N CYS A 482 -20.64 4.41 -3.25
CA CYS A 482 -21.49 5.24 -4.11
C CYS A 482 -22.98 4.85 -4.06
N ASN A 483 -23.30 3.66 -3.55
CA ASN A 483 -24.66 3.16 -3.34
C ASN A 483 -25.11 3.16 -1.86
N THR A 484 -24.33 3.74 -0.93
CA THR A 484 -24.77 3.92 0.46
C THR A 484 -25.86 5.01 0.56
N PRO A 485 -27.03 4.74 1.17
CA PRO A 485 -28.10 5.71 1.36
C PRO A 485 -27.67 6.98 2.14
N PRO A 486 -28.25 8.17 1.88
CA PRO A 486 -27.83 9.42 2.52
C PRO A 486 -27.88 9.41 4.05
N ASP A 487 -28.88 8.73 4.64
CA ASP A 487 -29.04 8.51 6.08
C ASP A 487 -27.89 7.66 6.70
N GLN A 488 -27.16 6.91 5.86
CA GLN A 488 -26.04 6.05 6.25
C GLN A 488 -24.69 6.62 5.78
N LEU A 489 -24.67 7.77 5.11
CA LEU A 489 -23.44 8.47 4.75
C LEU A 489 -22.85 9.21 5.97
N TRP A 490 -21.52 9.12 6.07
CA TRP A 490 -20.69 9.66 7.14
C TRP A 490 -19.36 10.14 6.55
N PRO A 491 -18.64 11.11 7.17
CA PRO A 491 -17.39 11.65 6.63
C PRO A 491 -16.33 10.58 6.25
N GLY A 492 -16.29 9.47 7.00
CA GLY A 492 -15.42 8.33 6.68
C GLY A 492 -15.62 7.74 5.29
N HIS A 493 -16.85 7.71 4.75
CA HIS A 493 -17.12 7.21 3.39
C HIS A 493 -16.41 8.05 2.32
N PHE A 494 -16.48 9.38 2.45
CA PHE A 494 -15.78 10.32 1.58
C PHE A 494 -14.26 10.23 1.79
N ALA A 495 -13.79 10.01 3.02
CA ALA A 495 -12.37 9.80 3.28
C ALA A 495 -11.82 8.52 2.61
N ILE A 496 -12.53 7.38 2.67
CA ILE A 496 -12.18 6.15 1.94
C ILE A 496 -12.14 6.42 0.44
N LEU A 497 -13.18 7.08 -0.09
CA LEU A 497 -13.31 7.35 -1.51
C LEU A 497 -12.18 8.27 -2.03
N SER A 498 -11.77 9.26 -1.24
CA SER A 498 -10.60 10.11 -1.50
C SER A 498 -9.35 9.25 -1.70
N GLY A 499 -9.11 8.29 -0.80
CA GLY A 499 -8.01 7.35 -0.92
C GLY A 499 -8.11 6.44 -2.14
N LEU A 500 -9.31 5.94 -2.43
CA LEU A 500 -9.55 5.07 -3.60
C LEU A 500 -9.26 5.79 -4.91
N VAL A 501 -9.79 7.00 -5.14
CA VAL A 501 -9.81 7.59 -6.50
C VAL A 501 -8.68 8.58 -6.79
N ARG A 502 -8.23 9.37 -5.81
CA ARG A 502 -7.38 10.58 -6.03
C ARG A 502 -6.16 10.31 -6.88
N ASP A 503 -5.40 9.26 -6.56
CA ASP A 503 -4.11 8.93 -7.20
C ASP A 503 -4.22 7.77 -8.21
N TYR A 504 -5.45 7.27 -8.44
CA TYR A 504 -5.69 6.00 -9.14
C TYR A 504 -6.70 6.08 -10.28
N TYR A 505 -7.44 7.19 -10.42
CA TYR A 505 -8.46 7.38 -11.44
C TYR A 505 -7.98 7.04 -12.87
N LYS A 506 -6.76 7.45 -13.25
CA LYS A 506 -6.10 7.10 -14.52
C LYS A 506 -5.95 5.58 -14.72
N LYS A 507 -5.52 4.84 -13.68
CA LYS A 507 -5.41 3.37 -13.73
C LYS A 507 -6.78 2.69 -13.77
N PHE A 508 -7.76 3.23 -13.06
CA PHE A 508 -9.12 2.70 -13.09
C PHE A 508 -9.74 2.83 -14.49
N ILE A 509 -9.53 3.96 -15.18
CA ILE A 509 -9.89 4.15 -16.58
C ILE A 509 -9.07 3.22 -17.50
N GLN A 510 -7.79 2.99 -17.23
CA GLN A 510 -6.98 2.03 -17.99
C GLN A 510 -7.51 0.59 -17.91
N PHE A 511 -8.07 0.16 -16.77
CA PHE A 511 -8.63 -1.18 -16.60
C PHE A 511 -10.08 -1.36 -17.11
N TYR A 512 -10.88 -0.29 -17.13
CA TYR A 512 -12.33 -0.38 -17.39
C TYR A 512 -12.89 0.58 -18.44
N GLY A 513 -12.06 1.43 -19.04
CA GLY A 513 -12.45 2.36 -20.11
C GLY A 513 -13.61 3.30 -19.74
N VAL A 514 -14.59 3.41 -20.63
CA VAL A 514 -15.78 4.28 -20.46
C VAL A 514 -16.60 3.96 -19.21
N PRO A 515 -16.92 2.69 -18.88
CA PRO A 515 -17.54 2.31 -17.60
C PRO A 515 -16.88 2.93 -16.35
N ALA A 516 -15.54 3.04 -16.30
CA ALA A 516 -14.86 3.69 -15.17
C ALA A 516 -15.14 5.20 -15.10
N ARG A 517 -15.29 5.91 -16.23
CA ARG A 517 -15.68 7.33 -16.22
C ARG A 517 -17.07 7.53 -15.60
N ALA A 518 -18.03 6.68 -15.93
CA ALA A 518 -19.38 6.74 -15.34
C ALA A 518 -19.36 6.49 -13.81
N VAL A 519 -18.57 5.53 -13.33
CA VAL A 519 -18.38 5.29 -11.89
C VAL A 519 -17.64 6.44 -11.22
N LEU A 520 -16.65 7.05 -11.87
CA LEU A 520 -15.96 8.24 -11.36
C LEU A 520 -16.91 9.43 -11.24
N ARG A 521 -17.76 9.71 -12.24
CA ARG A 521 -18.82 10.75 -12.16
C ARG A 521 -19.71 10.52 -10.94
N ARG A 522 -20.21 9.30 -10.76
CA ARG A 522 -21.03 8.92 -9.61
C ARG A 522 -20.31 9.09 -8.27
N ALA A 523 -18.99 8.88 -8.25
CA ALA A 523 -18.14 9.03 -7.07
C ALA A 523 -17.83 10.50 -6.72
N VAL A 524 -17.55 11.37 -7.71
CA VAL A 524 -17.05 12.74 -7.46
C VAL A 524 -18.04 13.87 -7.73
N ILE A 525 -19.19 13.59 -8.37
CA ILE A 525 -20.26 14.56 -8.62
C ILE A 525 -21.56 14.13 -7.91
N ASP A 526 -22.14 12.98 -8.30
CA ASP A 526 -23.47 12.57 -7.82
C ASP A 526 -23.50 12.28 -6.30
N LEU A 527 -22.46 11.62 -5.78
CA LEU A 527 -22.37 11.25 -4.37
C LEU A 527 -22.14 12.48 -3.44
N PRO A 528 -21.24 13.43 -3.74
CA PRO A 528 -21.16 14.70 -3.01
C PRO A 528 -22.46 15.51 -3.05
N ALA A 529 -23.15 15.59 -4.21
CA ALA A 529 -24.39 16.34 -4.34
C ALA A 529 -25.51 15.84 -3.41
N ARG A 530 -25.56 14.52 -3.14
CA ARG A 530 -26.53 13.89 -2.22
C ARG A 530 -26.01 13.69 -0.79
N ALA A 531 -24.94 14.39 -0.38
CA ALA A 531 -24.36 14.26 0.95
C ALA A 531 -25.27 14.91 2.03
N PRO A 532 -25.52 14.26 3.17
CA PRO A 532 -26.27 14.88 4.27
C PRO A 532 -25.47 16.05 4.89
N PRO A 533 -26.12 17.00 5.60
CA PRO A 533 -25.45 18.20 6.15
C PRO A 533 -24.17 17.90 6.94
N ARG A 534 -24.20 16.87 7.79
CA ARG A 534 -23.07 16.35 8.59
C ARG A 534 -21.87 15.82 7.80
N CYS A 535 -21.94 15.80 6.46
CA CYS A 535 -20.91 15.33 5.56
C CYS A 535 -20.42 16.39 4.57
N LYS A 536 -20.99 17.60 4.58
CA LYS A 536 -20.71 18.64 3.56
C LYS A 536 -19.22 18.90 3.36
N ASP A 537 -18.47 19.14 4.44
CA ASP A 537 -17.04 19.46 4.34
C ASP A 537 -16.24 18.30 3.70
N ALA A 538 -16.51 17.07 4.11
CA ALA A 538 -15.88 15.87 3.57
C ALA A 538 -16.28 15.62 2.10
N ALA A 539 -17.54 15.87 1.76
CA ALA A 539 -18.05 15.80 0.38
C ALA A 539 -17.41 16.85 -0.53
N SER A 540 -17.21 18.08 -0.06
CA SER A 540 -16.50 19.14 -0.78
C SER A 540 -15.06 18.73 -1.14
N THR A 541 -14.34 18.03 -0.25
CA THR A 541 -12.98 17.53 -0.58
C THR A 541 -12.97 16.49 -1.71
N ILE A 542 -14.10 15.84 -1.98
CA ILE A 542 -14.28 14.92 -3.12
C ILE A 542 -14.74 15.67 -4.36
N ALA A 543 -15.67 16.62 -4.25
CA ALA A 543 -16.16 17.41 -5.37
C ALA A 543 -15.02 18.15 -6.11
N VAL A 544 -14.05 18.72 -5.37
CA VAL A 544 -12.90 19.42 -5.95
C VAL A 544 -11.98 18.51 -6.80
N LEU A 545 -12.07 17.18 -6.67
CA LEU A 545 -11.28 16.27 -7.51
C LEU A 545 -11.67 16.35 -8.99
N HIS A 546 -12.95 16.56 -9.31
CA HIS A 546 -13.40 16.61 -10.70
C HIS A 546 -12.87 17.86 -11.42
N GLU A 547 -12.80 19.01 -10.73
CA GLU A 547 -12.18 20.25 -11.24
C GLU A 547 -10.69 20.08 -11.54
N ASN A 548 -9.97 19.38 -10.65
CA ASN A 548 -8.55 19.09 -10.86
C ASN A 548 -8.35 18.16 -12.07
N TRP A 549 -9.21 17.14 -12.25
CA TRP A 549 -9.14 16.24 -13.40
C TRP A 549 -9.55 16.92 -14.71
N LYS A 550 -10.47 17.90 -14.68
CA LYS A 550 -10.84 18.74 -15.82
C LYS A 550 -9.64 19.55 -16.32
N ARG A 551 -8.77 20.03 -15.41
CA ARG A 551 -7.47 20.66 -15.73
C ARG A 551 -6.42 19.68 -16.25
N GLU A 552 -6.54 18.38 -15.93
CA GLU A 552 -5.74 17.29 -16.49
C GLU A 552 -6.37 16.68 -17.78
N ASN A 553 -7.23 17.43 -18.47
CA ASN A 553 -7.96 17.06 -19.70
C ASN A 553 -8.89 15.83 -19.58
N LEU A 554 -9.31 15.45 -18.36
CA LEU A 554 -10.34 14.44 -18.14
C LEU A 554 -11.67 15.10 -17.76
N SER A 555 -12.58 15.22 -18.73
CA SER A 555 -13.99 15.48 -18.42
C SER A 555 -14.69 14.22 -17.91
N LEU A 556 -15.67 14.42 -17.02
CA LEU A 556 -16.63 13.43 -16.54
C LEU A 556 -18.10 13.87 -16.82
N GLU A 557 -18.27 15.00 -17.51
CA GLU A 557 -19.56 15.60 -17.90
C GLU A 557 -20.17 14.92 -19.14
#